data_AF-A0AA41SCR1-F1
#
_entry.id   AF-A0AA41SCR1-F1
#
_cell.length_a   1.000
_cell.length_b   1.000
_cell.length_c   1.000
_cell.angle_alpha   90.00
_cell.angle_beta   90.00
_cell.angle_gamma   90.00
#
_symmetry.space_group_name_H-M   'P 1'
#
loop_
_entity.id
_entity.type
_entity.pdbx_description
1 polymer ?
#
loop_
_entity_poly.entity_id
_entity_poly.type
_entity_poly.pdbx_seq_one_letter_code
_entity_poly.pdbx_strand_id
1 'polypeptide(L)'
;MEEVTELQPIPDAHVPVMKFKYFGISIDLLYASVSLLVVPEVNLDICDLSVLYNVDEQTVGSLNGCRVADQILRLVPNVEVVGWVTGFLGGVNWALLVARVCQFYPNAVPSMLVSRFFRVYT
;
A
#
# COMPACT_ATOMS: atom_id res chain seq x y z
N MET A 1 7.64 -30.38 8.09
CA MET A 1 6.73 -29.49 7.36
C MET A 1 7.60 -28.53 6.57
N GLU A 2 7.34 -28.36 5.27
CA GLU A 2 7.99 -27.29 4.51
C GLU A 2 7.45 -25.94 4.96
N GLU A 3 8.34 -24.97 5.19
CA GLU A 3 7.95 -23.62 5.61
C GLU A 3 7.33 -22.84 4.44
N VAL A 4 7.82 -23.07 3.22
CA VAL A 4 7.34 -22.47 1.98
C VAL A 4 6.62 -23.53 1.15
N THR A 5 5.40 -23.23 0.71
CA THR A 5 4.58 -24.07 -0.16
C THR A 5 3.96 -23.22 -1.27
N GLU A 6 3.40 -23.85 -2.33
CA GLU A 6 2.69 -23.15 -3.41
C GLU A 6 3.49 -22.01 -4.10
N LEU A 7 4.81 -22.17 -4.26
CA LEU A 7 5.67 -21.19 -4.90
C LEU A 7 5.36 -21.05 -6.41
N GLN A 8 5.01 -19.84 -6.83
CA GLN A 8 4.67 -19.49 -8.20
C GLN A 8 5.28 -18.13 -8.60
N PRO A 9 6.35 -18.11 -9.42
CA PRO A 9 6.87 -16.87 -10.00
C PRO A 9 6.00 -16.43 -11.20
N ILE A 10 5.74 -15.12 -11.32
CA ILE A 10 4.97 -14.51 -12.40
C ILE A 10 5.74 -13.28 -12.93
N PRO A 11 6.79 -13.48 -13.74
CA PRO A 11 7.65 -12.38 -14.21
C PRO A 11 7.00 -11.50 -15.28
N ASP A 12 6.07 -12.04 -16.07
CA ASP A 12 5.45 -11.35 -17.22
C ASP A 12 4.22 -10.50 -16.84
N ALA A 13 3.92 -10.37 -15.55
CA ALA A 13 2.85 -9.49 -15.07
C ALA A 13 3.23 -8.00 -15.26
N HIS A 14 2.22 -7.12 -15.25
CA HIS A 14 2.46 -5.67 -15.30
C HIS A 14 3.41 -5.19 -14.19
N VAL A 15 3.28 -5.77 -12.99
CA VAL A 15 4.27 -5.69 -11.92
C VAL A 15 4.70 -7.11 -11.59
N PRO A 16 5.98 -7.48 -11.81
CA PRO A 16 6.47 -8.83 -11.53
C PRO A 16 6.27 -9.22 -10.06
N VAL A 17 5.79 -10.44 -9.83
CA VAL A 17 5.46 -10.94 -8.48
C VAL A 17 5.81 -12.41 -8.32
N MET A 18 6.28 -12.78 -7.13
CA MET A 18 6.43 -14.16 -6.69
C MET A 18 5.39 -14.44 -5.61
N LYS A 19 4.48 -15.39 -5.88
CA LYS A 19 3.44 -15.80 -4.95
C LYS A 19 3.84 -17.09 -4.26
N PHE A 20 3.61 -17.21 -2.96
CA PHE A 20 3.83 -18.45 -2.20
C PHE A 20 3.05 -18.44 -0.90
N LYS A 21 3.03 -19.58 -0.21
CA LYS A 21 2.55 -19.68 1.17
C LYS A 21 3.71 -19.92 2.13
N TYR A 22 3.90 -19.03 3.09
CA TYR A 22 4.83 -19.20 4.20
C TYR A 22 4.07 -19.56 5.47
N PHE A 23 4.31 -20.75 6.04
CA PHE A 23 3.53 -21.31 7.14
C PHE A 23 2.00 -21.24 6.92
N GLY A 24 1.56 -21.48 5.68
CA GLY A 24 0.14 -21.42 5.28
C GLY A 24 -0.41 -20.02 4.98
N ILE A 25 0.34 -18.95 5.24
CA ILE A 25 -0.04 -17.56 4.95
C ILE A 25 0.37 -17.23 3.51
N SER A 26 -0.59 -16.77 2.70
CA SER A 26 -0.31 -16.35 1.32
C SER A 26 0.47 -15.03 1.29
N ILE A 27 1.58 -15.02 0.55
CA ILE A 27 2.49 -13.88 0.39
C ILE A 27 2.64 -13.60 -1.10
N ASP A 28 2.42 -12.34 -1.48
CA ASP A 28 2.76 -11.79 -2.78
C ASP A 28 4.04 -10.94 -2.60
N LEU A 29 5.18 -11.44 -3.09
CA LEU A 29 6.49 -10.79 -2.99
C LEU A 29 6.83 -10.05 -4.29
N LEU A 30 6.91 -8.73 -4.20
CA LEU A 30 7.36 -7.85 -5.28
C LEU A 30 8.87 -7.59 -5.18
N TYR A 31 9.47 -7.15 -6.29
CA TYR A 31 10.88 -6.76 -6.36
C TYR A 31 11.04 -5.35 -6.93
N ALA A 32 11.96 -4.59 -6.36
CA ALA A 32 12.32 -3.23 -6.77
C ALA A 32 13.83 -3.06 -6.68
N SER A 33 14.47 -2.60 -7.76
CA SER A 33 15.90 -2.33 -7.80
C SER A 33 16.15 -0.83 -7.81
N VAL A 34 16.52 -0.28 -6.66
CA VAL A 34 16.77 1.15 -6.49
C VAL A 34 18.21 1.52 -6.86
N SER A 35 18.43 2.75 -7.32
CA SER A 35 19.74 3.27 -7.72
C SER A 35 20.68 3.57 -6.55
N LEU A 36 20.79 2.65 -5.59
CA LEU A 36 21.67 2.74 -4.42
C LEU A 36 22.65 1.58 -4.45
N LEU A 37 23.94 1.87 -4.23
CA LEU A 37 24.98 0.84 -4.13
C LEU A 37 24.76 -0.10 -2.94
N VAL A 38 24.21 0.45 -1.86
CA VAL A 38 23.89 -0.26 -0.63
C VAL A 38 22.55 0.27 -0.12
N VAL A 39 21.60 -0.61 0.15
CA VAL A 39 20.36 -0.23 0.82
C VAL A 39 20.70 0.06 2.29
N PRO A 40 20.43 1.27 2.81
CA PRO A 40 20.77 1.61 4.19
C PRO A 40 20.16 0.64 5.20
N GLU A 41 20.94 0.24 6.22
CA GLU A 41 20.44 -0.58 7.34
C GLU A 41 19.42 0.19 8.21
N VAL A 42 19.53 1.52 8.22
CA VAL A 42 18.58 2.43 8.86
C VAL A 42 17.53 2.81 7.83
N ASN A 43 16.25 2.52 8.13
CA ASN A 43 15.07 2.72 7.28
C ASN A 43 15.25 3.65 6.07
N LEU A 44 15.24 3.08 4.87
CA LEU A 44 15.09 3.83 3.62
C LEU A 44 13.66 4.38 3.52
N ASP A 45 13.49 5.71 3.47
CA ASP A 45 12.17 6.30 3.17
C ASP A 45 11.86 6.12 1.68
N ILE A 46 11.12 5.06 1.35
CA ILE A 46 10.70 4.76 -0.01
C ILE A 46 9.78 5.85 -0.60
N CYS A 47 9.27 6.79 0.20
CA CYS A 47 8.46 7.92 -0.26
C CYS A 47 9.29 9.10 -0.77
N ASP A 48 10.59 9.17 -0.47
CA ASP A 48 11.49 10.14 -1.11
C ASP A 48 11.47 9.93 -2.63
N LEU A 49 11.33 11.02 -3.38
CA LEU A 49 11.33 11.00 -4.84
C LEU A 49 12.70 10.60 -5.41
N SER A 50 13.77 10.81 -4.65
CA SER A 50 15.14 10.43 -5.06
C SER A 50 15.29 8.93 -5.32
N VAL A 51 14.50 8.09 -4.63
CA VAL A 51 14.46 6.63 -4.79
C VAL A 51 13.99 6.22 -6.19
N LEU A 52 13.23 7.07 -6.88
CA LEU A 52 12.71 6.82 -8.23
C LEU A 52 13.63 7.33 -9.35
N TYR A 53 14.83 7.82 -9.03
CA TYR A 53 15.77 8.27 -10.05
C TYR A 53 16.51 7.10 -10.69
N ASN A 54 16.58 7.10 -12.03
CA ASN A 54 17.28 6.11 -12.84
C ASN A 54 16.84 4.65 -12.64
N VAL A 55 15.58 4.43 -12.23
CA VAL A 55 15.00 3.08 -12.09
C VAL A 55 14.10 2.76 -13.29
N ASP A 56 13.88 1.47 -13.55
CA ASP A 56 12.98 0.99 -14.60
C ASP A 56 11.49 1.08 -14.20
N GLU A 57 10.60 0.99 -15.19
CA GLU A 57 9.16 1.10 -14.96
C GLU A 57 8.59 0.00 -14.05
N GLN A 58 9.16 -1.21 -14.06
CA GLN A 58 8.69 -2.30 -13.19
C GLN A 58 9.06 -2.00 -11.74
N THR A 59 10.25 -1.47 -11.48
CA THR A 59 10.65 -0.97 -10.15
C THR A 59 9.73 0.15 -9.67
N VAL A 60 9.38 1.12 -10.53
CA VAL A 60 8.40 2.17 -10.19
C VAL A 60 7.05 1.54 -9.83
N GLY A 61 6.57 0.59 -10.64
CA GLY A 61 5.33 -0.15 -10.40
C GLY A 61 5.32 -0.89 -9.07
N SER A 62 6.41 -1.60 -8.75
CA SER A 62 6.58 -2.34 -7.50
C SER A 62 6.59 -1.43 -6.27
N LEU A 63 7.20 -0.25 -6.36
CA LEU A 63 7.26 0.71 -5.24
C LEU A 63 5.96 1.49 -5.05
N ASN A 64 5.20 1.72 -6.12
CA ASN A 64 4.00 2.55 -6.09
C ASN A 64 2.95 2.07 -5.09
N GLY A 65 2.73 0.76 -4.97
CA GLY A 65 1.76 0.20 -4.02
C GLY A 65 2.06 0.64 -2.57
N CYS A 66 3.30 0.44 -2.13
CA CYS A 66 3.74 0.83 -0.79
C CYS A 66 3.75 2.35 -0.60
N ARG A 67 4.23 3.11 -1.59
CA ARG A 67 4.28 4.58 -1.54
C ARG A 67 2.88 5.18 -1.41
N VAL A 68 1.90 4.70 -2.19
CA VAL A 68 0.52 5.19 -2.12
C VAL A 68 -0.12 4.86 -0.78
N ALA A 69 0.07 3.63 -0.28
CA ALA A 69 -0.44 3.25 1.04
C ALA A 69 0.14 4.15 2.14
N ASP A 70 1.46 4.37 2.15
CA ASP A 70 2.13 5.20 3.14
C ASP A 70 1.69 6.68 3.03
N GLN A 71 1.54 7.22 1.82
CA GLN A 71 1.00 8.57 1.63
C GLN A 71 -0.43 8.71 2.15
N ILE A 72 -1.30 7.71 1.93
CA ILE A 72 -2.66 7.73 2.49
C ILE A 72 -2.60 7.80 4.01
N LEU A 73 -1.75 7.00 4.65
CA LEU A 73 -1.58 7.00 6.11
C LEU A 73 -1.01 8.33 6.64
N ARG A 74 -0.08 8.96 5.92
CA ARG A 74 0.47 10.30 6.27
C ARG A 74 -0.56 11.42 6.13
N LEU A 75 -1.54 11.28 5.24
CA LEU A 75 -2.50 12.33 4.87
C LEU A 75 -3.80 12.32 5.68
N VAL A 76 -4.01 11.32 6.53
CA VAL A 76 -5.25 11.15 7.29
C VAL A 76 -5.06 11.61 8.74
N PRO A 77 -6.01 12.35 9.32
CA PRO A 77 -5.87 12.95 10.65
C PRO A 77 -5.87 11.92 11.79
N ASN A 78 -6.50 10.76 11.57
CA ASN A 78 -6.48 9.64 12.50
C ASN A 78 -6.31 8.33 11.72
N VAL A 79 -5.13 7.70 11.89
CA VAL A 79 -4.73 6.50 11.16
C VAL A 79 -5.55 5.28 11.57
N GLU A 80 -5.91 5.17 12.85
CA GLU A 80 -6.68 4.03 13.37
C GLU A 80 -8.00 3.92 12.61
N VAL A 81 -8.70 5.05 12.47
CA VAL A 81 -9.99 5.16 11.78
C VAL A 81 -9.90 4.70 10.32
N VAL A 82 -8.79 4.97 9.63
CA VAL A 82 -8.61 4.56 8.24
C VAL A 82 -8.34 3.07 8.14
N GLY A 83 -7.56 2.48 9.05
CA GLY A 83 -7.34 1.04 9.11
C GLY A 83 -8.63 0.22 9.25
N TRP A 84 -9.59 0.70 10.05
CA TRP A 84 -10.90 0.05 10.19
C TRP A 84 -11.75 0.11 8.92
N VAL A 85 -11.63 1.19 8.14
CA VAL A 85 -12.47 1.42 6.94
C VAL A 85 -11.83 0.83 5.68
N THR A 86 -10.50 0.86 5.54
CA THR A 86 -9.77 0.23 4.42
C THR A 86 -9.82 -1.29 4.49
N GLY A 87 -9.98 -1.87 5.69
CA GLY A 87 -10.24 -3.31 5.86
C GLY A 87 -11.59 -3.78 5.30
N PHE A 88 -12.55 -2.86 5.08
CA PHE A 88 -13.90 -3.16 4.57
C PHE A 88 -14.05 -2.89 3.07
N LEU A 89 -13.37 -1.88 2.54
CA LEU A 89 -13.46 -1.46 1.14
C LEU A 89 -12.13 -1.73 0.45
N GLY A 90 -12.02 -2.91 -0.16
CA GLY A 90 -10.81 -3.35 -0.85
C GLY A 90 -10.44 -2.44 -2.02
N GLY A 91 -9.15 -2.09 -2.12
CA GLY A 91 -8.56 -1.39 -3.26
C GLY A 91 -8.21 0.07 -3.02
N VAL A 92 -7.21 0.56 -3.76
CA VAL A 92 -6.62 1.91 -3.60
C VAL A 92 -7.63 3.04 -3.82
N ASN A 93 -8.55 2.89 -4.77
CA ASN A 93 -9.55 3.92 -5.08
C ASN A 93 -10.47 4.22 -3.90
N TRP A 94 -10.94 3.17 -3.20
CA TRP A 94 -11.77 3.33 -2.01
C TRP A 94 -10.99 3.94 -0.85
N ALA A 95 -9.74 3.51 -0.64
CA ALA A 95 -8.87 4.07 0.38
C ALA A 95 -8.67 5.58 0.18
N LEU A 96 -8.52 6.05 -1.07
CA LEU A 96 -8.42 7.48 -1.38
C LEU A 96 -9.72 8.25 -1.05
N LEU A 97 -10.88 7.71 -1.43
CA LEU A 97 -12.18 8.36 -1.15
C LEU A 97 -12.45 8.44 0.35
N VAL A 98 -12.16 7.37 1.08
CA VAL A 98 -12.29 7.30 2.54
C VAL A 98 -11.33 8.28 3.20
N ALA A 99 -10.05 8.27 2.81
CA ALA A 99 -9.05 9.20 3.31
C ALA A 99 -9.50 10.65 3.14
N ARG A 100 -10.09 10.98 1.98
CA ARG A 100 -10.64 12.32 1.71
C ARG A 100 -11.79 12.70 2.65
N VAL A 101 -12.67 11.75 2.98
CA VAL A 101 -13.76 12.00 3.96
C VAL A 101 -13.18 12.19 5.36
N CYS A 102 -12.18 11.40 5.75
CA CYS A 102 -11.48 11.59 7.03
C CYS A 102 -10.83 12.98 7.13
N GLN A 103 -10.27 13.50 6.04
CA GLN A 103 -9.72 14.87 5.99
C GLN A 103 -10.80 15.94 6.20
N PHE A 104 -12.01 15.77 5.64
CA PHE A 104 -13.12 16.71 5.85
C PHE A 104 -13.70 16.64 7.27
N TYR A 105 -13.61 15.49 7.93
CA TYR A 105 -14.18 15.25 9.25
C TYR A 105 -13.14 14.67 10.22
N PRO A 106 -12.11 15.45 10.62
CA PRO A 106 -10.93 14.93 11.31
C PRO A 106 -11.20 14.32 12.69
N ASN A 107 -12.29 14.75 13.34
CA ASN A 107 -12.68 14.28 14.68
C ASN A 107 -13.90 13.34 14.64
N ALA A 108 -14.36 12.93 13.45
CA ALA A 108 -15.52 12.06 13.34
C ALA A 108 -15.15 10.61 13.70
N VAL A 109 -16.03 9.98 14.47
CA VAL A 109 -15.94 8.54 14.77
C VAL A 109 -16.30 7.70 13.54
N PRO A 110 -15.84 6.44 13.44
CA PRO A 110 -16.10 5.58 12.27
C PRO A 110 -17.57 5.50 11.84
N SER A 111 -18.51 5.42 12.79
CA SER A 111 -19.94 5.37 12.51
C SER A 111 -20.47 6.62 11.79
N MET A 112 -19.91 7.79 12.10
CA MET A 112 -20.24 9.03 11.42
C MET A 112 -19.63 9.08 10.01
N LEU A 113 -18.39 8.60 9.86
CA LEU A 113 -17.68 8.65 8.58
C LEU A 113 -18.38 7.86 7.48
N VAL A 114 -18.99 6.73 7.81
CA VAL A 114 -19.82 5.96 6.85
C VAL A 114 -20.97 6.82 6.34
N SER A 115 -21.72 7.48 7.23
CA SER A 115 -22.81 8.38 6.82
C SER A 115 -22.30 9.60 6.04
N ARG A 116 -21.16 10.18 6.43
CA ARG A 116 -20.55 11.30 5.71
C ARG A 116 -20.04 10.92 4.33
N PHE A 117 -19.53 9.70 4.18
CA PHE A 117 -19.05 9.18 2.90
C PHE A 117 -20.16 9.19 1.85
N PHE A 118 -21.31 8.59 2.16
CA PHE A 118 -22.45 8.59 1.23
C PHE A 118 -22.99 9.99 0.99
N ARG A 119 -22.98 10.88 1.99
CA ARG A 119 -23.37 12.28 1.79
C ARG A 119 -22.45 13.07 0.84
N VAL A 120 -21.18 12.69 0.72
CA VAL A 120 -20.20 13.40 -0.13
C VAL A 120 -20.21 12.87 -1.56
N TYR A 121 -20.42 11.56 -1.75
CA TYR A 121 -20.27 10.88 -3.04
C TYR A 121 -21.58 10.30 -3.61
N THR A 122 -22.73 10.63 -3.04
CA THR A 122 -24.07 10.34 -3.57
C THR A 122 -24.87 11.63 -3.65
#